data_AF-B8L7P9-F1
#
_entry.id   AF-B8L7P9-F1
#
_cell.length_a   1.000
_cell.length_b   1.000
_cell.length_c   1.000
_cell.angle_alpha   90.00
_cell.angle_beta   90.00
_cell.angle_gamma   90.00
#
_symmetry.space_group_name_H-M   'P 1'
#
loop_
_entity.id
_entity.type
_entity.pdbx_description
1 polymer ?
#
loop_
_entity_poly.entity_id
_entity_poly.type
_entity_poly.pdbx_seq_one_letter_code
_entity_poly.pdbx_strand_id
1 'polypeptide(L)'
;MSNQYLELNPWHKRQAALIHHFTSMDYLKGLLPQIDSLLALTDQMLNERSHLDTAGRALAGWSSQNTASHFSTYAFPALMEFREGIIKDIALRSVEQYSVAGEHQCSRMLEEYAYQMAWATPEQEKLFRETTERVFRYARQISSIVSRPSTMDDFAYWLLWNESAADTQHIPAFRVRTDICVHTHQTPPRTGIYVAKDDPMASLQFAWTGGYGRLCPAMALNDVGRAVVKQIGREGLWGDTQTIYRFLDANRHLDLCGWSDVQADVAKVAPSVIAGECFDLQECDWYFVEPIPDAFEDIDGSYTGTDQPDLRPDRVAAGKRAPVAGWWYTPAQGGRRFFKQGDVFPVINSDWGDTFWIWAPDQTPPALG
;
A
#
# COMPACT_ATOMS: atom_id res chain seq x y z
N MET A 1 3.68 22.24 23.94
CA MET A 1 2.88 21.22 23.23
C MET A 1 3.35 21.25 21.79
N SER A 2 4.18 20.27 21.41
CA SER A 2 4.95 20.28 20.16
C SER A 2 4.06 19.88 18.98
N ASN A 3 4.23 20.57 17.86
CA ASN A 3 3.46 20.47 16.63
C ASN A 3 3.92 19.24 15.81
N GLN A 4 3.65 18.03 16.32
CA GLN A 4 4.50 16.87 16.05
C GLN A 4 4.19 16.03 14.79
N TYR A 5 3.25 16.43 13.92
CA TYR A 5 2.99 15.69 12.67
C TYR A 5 2.87 16.61 11.45
N LEU A 6 4.00 17.24 11.09
CA LEU A 6 4.15 17.96 9.80
C LEU A 6 4.67 17.05 8.68
N GLU A 7 5.16 15.85 8.99
CA GLU A 7 5.77 14.92 8.05
C GLU A 7 5.31 13.47 8.29
N LEU A 8 5.29 12.67 7.22
CA LEU A 8 5.03 11.24 7.30
C LEU A 8 6.25 10.51 7.88
N ASN A 9 6.02 9.56 8.77
CA ASN A 9 7.06 8.62 9.21
C ASN A 9 7.48 7.67 8.06
N PRO A 10 8.60 6.94 8.19
CA PRO A 10 9.15 6.16 7.10
C PRO A 10 8.16 5.16 6.48
N TRP A 11 7.46 4.34 7.28
CA TRP A 11 6.50 3.36 6.76
C TRP A 11 5.25 4.03 6.15
N HIS A 12 4.78 5.15 6.68
CA HIS A 12 3.70 5.92 6.05
C HIS A 12 4.08 6.42 4.67
N LYS A 13 5.35 6.79 4.44
CA LYS A 13 5.80 7.12 3.08
C LYS A 13 5.72 5.93 2.12
N ARG A 14 6.01 4.71 2.60
CA ARG A 14 5.85 3.47 1.81
C ARG A 14 4.38 3.20 1.52
N GLN A 15 3.50 3.33 2.51
CA GLN A 15 2.06 3.23 2.32
C GLN A 15 1.55 4.27 1.31
N ALA A 16 1.95 5.53 1.45
CA ALA A 16 1.60 6.60 0.53
C ALA A 16 2.08 6.32 -0.91
N ALA A 17 3.30 5.80 -1.06
CA ALA A 17 3.85 5.41 -2.35
C ALA A 17 3.04 4.28 -3.01
N LEU A 18 2.69 3.23 -2.26
CA LEU A 18 1.84 2.13 -2.76
C LEU A 18 0.46 2.66 -3.16
N ILE A 19 -0.19 3.45 -2.30
CA ILE A 19 -1.49 4.05 -2.61
C ILE A 19 -1.39 4.88 -3.89
N HIS A 20 -0.40 5.78 -3.97
CA HIS A 20 -0.20 6.64 -5.13
C HIS A 20 0.00 5.83 -6.42
N HIS A 21 0.82 4.78 -6.36
CA HIS A 21 1.08 3.91 -7.50
C HIS A 21 -0.19 3.18 -7.97
N PHE A 22 -0.84 2.42 -7.08
CA PHE A 22 -1.95 1.54 -7.45
C PHE A 22 -3.25 2.28 -7.76
N THR A 23 -3.44 3.49 -7.23
CA THR A 23 -4.62 4.33 -7.54
C THR A 23 -4.42 5.22 -8.75
N SER A 24 -3.22 5.22 -9.34
CA SER A 24 -2.91 6.01 -10.53
C SER A 24 -3.71 5.57 -11.76
N MET A 25 -3.92 6.52 -12.66
CA MET A 25 -4.53 6.24 -13.97
C MET A 25 -3.67 5.28 -14.79
N ASP A 26 -2.34 5.42 -14.71
CA ASP A 26 -1.42 4.60 -15.50
C ASP A 26 -1.44 3.14 -15.05
N TYR A 27 -1.53 2.88 -13.75
CA TYR A 27 -1.73 1.52 -13.23
C TYR A 27 -3.03 0.91 -13.75
N LEU A 28 -4.15 1.63 -13.64
CA LEU A 28 -5.45 1.14 -14.12
C LEU A 28 -5.44 0.89 -15.64
N LYS A 29 -4.82 1.77 -16.43
CA LYS A 29 -4.64 1.57 -17.87
C LYS A 29 -3.73 0.39 -18.20
N GLY A 30 -2.75 0.11 -17.34
CA GLY A 30 -1.85 -1.05 -17.46
C GLY A 30 -2.56 -2.40 -17.27
N LEU A 31 -3.71 -2.44 -16.61
CA LEU A 31 -4.52 -3.65 -16.45
C LEU A 31 -5.24 -4.05 -17.76
N LEU A 32 -5.78 -3.07 -18.50
CA LEU A 32 -6.59 -3.33 -19.69
C LEU A 32 -5.90 -4.21 -20.76
N PRO A 33 -4.66 -3.95 -21.21
CA PRO A 33 -4.00 -4.81 -22.19
C PRO A 33 -3.71 -6.22 -21.67
N GLN A 34 -3.59 -6.41 -20.35
CA GLN A 34 -3.43 -7.74 -19.76
C GLN A 34 -4.73 -8.54 -19.84
N ILE A 35 -5.88 -7.88 -19.61
CA ILE A 35 -7.20 -8.48 -19.79
C ILE A 35 -7.44 -8.80 -21.27
N ASP A 36 -7.12 -7.88 -22.18
CA ASP A 36 -7.21 -8.10 -23.63
C ASP A 36 -6.42 -9.34 -24.06
N SER A 37 -5.22 -9.52 -23.52
CA SER A 37 -4.38 -10.69 -23.80
C SER A 37 -4.98 -11.99 -23.26
N LEU A 38 -5.58 -11.96 -22.07
CA LEU A 38 -6.29 -13.12 -21.51
C LEU A 38 -7.51 -13.49 -22.36
N LEU A 39 -8.27 -12.50 -22.82
CA LEU A 39 -9.43 -12.74 -23.69
C LEU A 39 -9.01 -13.35 -25.04
N ALA A 40 -7.97 -12.81 -25.66
CA ALA A 40 -7.44 -13.33 -26.92
C ALA A 40 -6.93 -14.79 -26.78
N LEU A 41 -6.20 -15.09 -25.70
CA LEU A 41 -5.80 -16.46 -25.36
C LEU A 41 -7.01 -17.38 -25.25
N THR A 42 -8.03 -16.94 -24.50
CA THR A 42 -9.22 -17.74 -24.24
C THR A 42 -10.04 -18.00 -25.51
N ASP A 43 -10.21 -16.97 -26.35
CA ASP A 43 -10.92 -17.07 -27.63
C ASP A 43 -10.21 -18.05 -28.59
N GLN A 44 -8.88 -17.97 -28.66
CA GLN A 44 -8.09 -18.92 -29.44
C GLN A 44 -8.32 -20.37 -28.97
N MET A 45 -8.29 -20.62 -27.66
CA MET A 45 -8.56 -21.96 -27.11
C MET A 45 -9.96 -22.46 -27.47
N LEU A 46 -10.98 -21.60 -27.38
CA LEU A 46 -12.36 -21.95 -27.73
C LEU A 46 -12.51 -22.26 -29.23
N ASN A 47 -11.89 -21.46 -30.09
CA ASN A 47 -11.88 -21.70 -31.54
C ASN A 47 -11.20 -23.03 -31.89
N GLU A 48 -10.09 -23.34 -31.24
CA GLU A 48 -9.37 -24.61 -31.44
C GLU A 48 -10.14 -25.83 -30.92
N ARG A 49 -10.94 -25.71 -29.86
CA ARG A 49 -11.49 -26.89 -29.15
C ARG A 49 -12.98 -27.10 -29.30
N SER A 50 -13.77 -26.09 -29.67
CA SER A 50 -15.25 -26.16 -29.75
C SER A 50 -15.77 -27.30 -30.63
N HIS A 51 -15.08 -27.61 -31.72
CA HIS A 51 -15.45 -28.72 -32.62
C HIS A 51 -15.35 -30.11 -31.98
N LEU A 52 -14.65 -30.25 -30.85
CA LEU A 52 -14.47 -31.51 -30.13
C LEU A 52 -15.64 -31.84 -29.19
N ASP A 53 -16.53 -30.89 -28.92
CA ASP A 53 -17.62 -31.05 -27.94
C ASP A 53 -18.51 -32.27 -28.23
N THR A 54 -18.85 -32.50 -29.50
CA THR A 54 -19.67 -33.66 -29.90
C THR A 54 -18.93 -34.98 -29.68
N ALA A 55 -17.64 -35.03 -30.02
CA ALA A 55 -16.81 -36.21 -29.85
C ALA A 55 -16.54 -36.49 -28.36
N GLY A 56 -16.27 -35.45 -27.56
CA GLY A 56 -16.06 -35.57 -26.11
C GLY A 56 -17.30 -36.11 -25.38
N ARG A 57 -18.49 -35.66 -25.74
CA ARG A 57 -19.75 -36.22 -25.19
C ARG A 57 -19.96 -37.67 -25.58
N ALA A 58 -19.71 -38.02 -26.85
CA ALA A 58 -19.97 -39.36 -27.37
C ALA A 58 -18.94 -40.42 -26.94
N LEU A 59 -17.66 -40.03 -26.85
CA LEU A 59 -16.53 -40.95 -26.70
C LEU A 59 -15.84 -40.87 -25.34
N ALA A 60 -15.84 -39.70 -24.71
CA ALA A 60 -15.15 -39.46 -23.44
C ALA A 60 -16.12 -39.27 -22.26
N GLY A 61 -17.43 -39.46 -22.48
CA GLY A 61 -18.45 -39.36 -21.45
C GLY A 61 -18.60 -37.96 -20.86
N TRP A 62 -18.25 -36.91 -21.62
CA TRP A 62 -18.39 -35.54 -21.15
C TRP A 62 -19.86 -35.19 -20.86
N SER A 63 -20.10 -34.56 -19.72
CA SER A 63 -21.36 -33.88 -19.45
C SER A 63 -21.43 -32.57 -20.25
N SER A 64 -22.58 -31.88 -20.23
CA SER A 64 -22.67 -30.55 -20.83
C SER A 64 -21.68 -29.55 -20.22
N GLN A 65 -21.40 -29.64 -18.92
CA GLN A 65 -20.48 -28.75 -18.21
C GLN A 65 -19.02 -28.89 -18.64
N ASN A 66 -18.65 -30.06 -19.18
CA ASN A 66 -17.28 -30.37 -19.59
C ASN A 66 -16.92 -29.82 -20.98
N THR A 67 -17.80 -29.02 -21.61
CA THR A 67 -17.68 -28.62 -23.02
C THR A 67 -17.16 -27.20 -23.19
N ALA A 68 -16.50 -26.94 -24.31
CA ALA A 68 -16.07 -25.58 -24.67
C ALA A 68 -17.29 -24.66 -24.86
N SER A 69 -18.40 -25.20 -25.38
CA SER A 69 -19.67 -24.46 -25.48
C SER A 69 -20.20 -23.99 -24.13
N HIS A 70 -20.10 -24.82 -23.08
CA HIS A 70 -20.50 -24.42 -21.72
C HIS A 70 -19.62 -23.29 -21.19
N PHE A 71 -18.30 -23.41 -21.32
CA PHE A 71 -17.38 -22.34 -20.93
C PHE A 71 -17.69 -21.03 -21.68
N SER A 72 -17.88 -21.10 -23.00
CA SER A 72 -18.20 -19.95 -23.84
C SER A 72 -19.52 -19.27 -23.43
N THR A 73 -20.49 -20.05 -22.95
CA THR A 73 -21.81 -19.53 -22.55
C THR A 73 -21.80 -18.89 -21.16
N TYR A 74 -21.04 -19.44 -20.21
CA TYR A 74 -21.17 -19.05 -18.79
C TYR A 74 -19.90 -18.44 -18.18
N ALA A 75 -18.70 -18.89 -18.58
CA ALA A 75 -17.44 -18.40 -18.02
C ALA A 75 -16.83 -17.25 -18.83
N PHE A 76 -16.83 -17.35 -20.17
CA PHE A 76 -16.26 -16.31 -21.04
C PHE A 76 -16.94 -14.93 -20.89
N PRO A 77 -18.28 -14.81 -20.73
CA PRO A 77 -18.91 -13.53 -20.49
C PRO A 77 -18.41 -12.82 -19.23
N ALA A 78 -18.05 -13.57 -18.17
CA ALA A 78 -17.50 -12.96 -16.95
C ALA A 78 -16.15 -12.27 -17.19
N LEU A 79 -15.32 -12.79 -18.11
CA LEU A 79 -14.06 -12.13 -18.52
C LEU A 79 -14.34 -10.85 -19.31
N MET A 80 -15.38 -10.86 -20.16
CA MET A 80 -15.82 -9.69 -20.92
C MET A 80 -16.38 -8.59 -20.01
N GLU A 81 -17.24 -8.96 -19.07
CA GLU A 81 -17.80 -8.04 -18.06
C GLU A 81 -16.71 -7.43 -17.19
N PHE A 82 -15.71 -8.23 -16.79
CA PHE A 82 -14.54 -7.72 -16.07
C PHE A 82 -13.80 -6.64 -16.87
N ARG A 83 -13.55 -6.88 -18.17
CA ARG A 83 -12.96 -5.88 -19.07
C ARG A 83 -13.81 -4.60 -19.18
N GLU A 84 -15.12 -4.75 -19.38
CA GLU A 84 -16.05 -3.62 -19.47
C GLU A 84 -16.08 -2.80 -18.18
N GLY A 85 -16.00 -3.47 -17.02
CA GLY A 85 -15.82 -2.86 -15.71
C GLY A 85 -14.59 -1.94 -15.66
N ILE A 86 -13.43 -2.41 -16.11
CA ILE A 86 -12.21 -1.59 -16.13
C ILE A 86 -12.33 -0.38 -17.05
N ILE A 87 -12.97 -0.54 -18.23
CA ILE A 87 -13.20 0.60 -19.15
C ILE A 87 -14.10 1.65 -18.49
N LYS A 88 -15.15 1.20 -17.80
CA LYS A 88 -16.03 2.08 -17.03
C LYS A 88 -15.25 2.79 -15.92
N ASP A 89 -14.41 2.08 -15.17
CA ASP A 89 -13.61 2.65 -14.09
C ASP A 89 -12.63 3.70 -14.60
N ILE A 90 -12.00 3.48 -15.75
CA ILE A 90 -11.16 4.48 -16.42
C ILE A 90 -11.97 5.75 -16.74
N ALA A 91 -13.18 5.62 -17.26
CA ALA A 91 -14.04 6.76 -17.57
C ALA A 91 -14.47 7.53 -16.31
N LEU A 92 -14.79 6.79 -15.24
CA LEU A 92 -15.24 7.33 -13.96
C LEU A 92 -14.17 8.13 -13.20
N ARG A 93 -12.88 7.98 -13.55
CA ARG A 93 -11.80 8.83 -13.02
C ARG A 93 -11.99 10.31 -13.30
N SER A 94 -12.68 10.68 -14.40
CA SER A 94 -12.97 12.08 -14.74
C SER A 94 -13.89 12.78 -13.73
N VAL A 95 -14.66 12.01 -12.97
CA VAL A 95 -15.55 12.48 -11.90
C VAL A 95 -15.07 11.99 -10.53
N GLU A 96 -13.77 11.68 -10.43
CA GLU A 96 -13.11 11.23 -9.20
C GLU A 96 -13.81 10.04 -8.52
N GLN A 97 -14.36 9.11 -9.30
CA GLN A 97 -14.96 7.89 -8.79
C GLN A 97 -14.00 6.70 -8.87
N TYR A 98 -14.00 5.90 -7.81
CA TYR A 98 -13.17 4.71 -7.65
C TYR A 98 -14.05 3.53 -7.21
N SER A 99 -13.68 2.35 -7.69
CA SER A 99 -14.33 1.07 -7.42
C SER A 99 -13.30 -0.05 -7.49
N VAL A 100 -13.63 -1.17 -6.85
CA VAL A 100 -12.88 -2.42 -7.01
C VAL A 100 -12.94 -2.89 -8.47
N ALA A 101 -11.87 -3.50 -8.93
CA ALA A 101 -11.66 -3.84 -10.34
C ALA A 101 -12.60 -4.96 -10.86
N GLY A 102 -13.30 -5.69 -9.98
CA GLY A 102 -14.28 -6.71 -10.36
C GLY A 102 -13.70 -8.12 -10.54
N GLU A 103 -12.41 -8.29 -10.26
CA GLU A 103 -11.68 -9.55 -10.32
C GLU A 103 -12.27 -10.62 -9.40
N HIS A 104 -12.80 -10.23 -8.24
CA HIS A 104 -13.45 -11.17 -7.31
C HIS A 104 -14.71 -11.80 -7.90
N GLN A 105 -15.56 -11.00 -8.56
CA GLN A 105 -16.78 -11.50 -9.20
C GLN A 105 -16.43 -12.39 -10.38
N CYS A 106 -15.48 -11.96 -11.22
CA CYS A 106 -14.97 -12.75 -12.32
C CYS A 106 -14.40 -14.10 -11.85
N SER A 107 -13.57 -14.09 -10.79
CA SER A 107 -12.99 -15.31 -10.20
C SER A 107 -14.04 -16.27 -9.70
N ARG A 108 -15.10 -15.78 -9.02
CA ARG A 108 -16.21 -16.64 -8.56
C ARG A 108 -16.93 -17.29 -9.74
N MET A 109 -17.19 -16.55 -10.81
CA MET A 109 -17.79 -17.09 -12.03
C MET A 109 -16.90 -18.15 -12.70
N LEU A 110 -15.59 -17.94 -12.74
CA LEU A 110 -14.65 -18.93 -13.27
C LEU A 110 -14.54 -20.16 -12.36
N GLU A 111 -14.58 -20.00 -11.04
CA GLU A 111 -14.63 -21.13 -10.10
C GLU A 111 -15.90 -21.96 -10.28
N GLU A 112 -17.03 -21.35 -10.66
CA GLU A 112 -18.31 -22.05 -10.87
C GLU A 112 -18.40 -22.72 -12.24
N TYR A 113 -18.03 -21.99 -13.31
CA TYR A 113 -18.27 -22.39 -14.71
C TYR A 113 -17.01 -22.84 -15.46
N ALA A 114 -15.83 -22.66 -14.88
CA ALA A 114 -14.54 -23.06 -15.43
C ALA A 114 -13.69 -23.85 -14.42
N TYR A 115 -14.32 -24.48 -13.42
CA TYR A 115 -13.61 -25.27 -12.40
C TYR A 115 -12.73 -26.36 -13.01
N GLN A 116 -13.21 -27.03 -14.07
CA GLN A 116 -12.46 -28.03 -14.84
C GLN A 116 -12.62 -27.75 -16.33
N MET A 117 -11.50 -27.54 -17.02
CA MET A 117 -11.49 -27.30 -18.46
C MET A 117 -11.24 -28.61 -19.20
N ALA A 118 -12.09 -29.63 -18.98
CA ALA A 118 -11.92 -30.95 -19.59
C ALA A 118 -11.85 -30.94 -21.13
N TRP A 119 -12.37 -29.87 -21.75
CA TRP A 119 -12.30 -29.62 -23.19
C TRP A 119 -10.97 -29.06 -23.69
N ALA A 120 -10.13 -28.53 -22.80
CA ALA A 120 -8.78 -28.05 -23.08
C ALA A 120 -7.74 -29.15 -22.79
N THR A 121 -6.52 -29.01 -23.33
CA THR A 121 -5.41 -29.85 -22.85
C THR A 121 -4.93 -29.38 -21.48
N PRO A 122 -4.25 -30.25 -20.70
CA PRO A 122 -3.66 -29.87 -19.42
C PRO A 122 -2.74 -28.64 -19.52
N GLU A 123 -1.99 -28.51 -20.62
CA GLU A 123 -1.10 -27.38 -20.85
C GLU A 123 -1.87 -26.08 -21.11
N GLN A 124 -2.98 -26.17 -21.87
CA GLN A 124 -3.85 -25.03 -22.16
C GLN A 124 -4.60 -24.57 -20.90
N GLU A 125 -5.13 -25.51 -20.13
CA GLU A 125 -5.77 -25.21 -18.84
C GLU A 125 -4.78 -24.57 -17.87
N LYS A 126 -3.57 -25.12 -17.75
CA LYS A 126 -2.52 -24.55 -16.90
C LYS A 126 -2.17 -23.12 -17.32
N LEU A 127 -1.93 -22.89 -18.62
CA LEU A 127 -1.61 -21.57 -19.16
C LEU A 127 -2.73 -20.55 -18.90
N PHE A 128 -3.99 -20.95 -19.09
CA PHE A 128 -5.15 -20.12 -18.79
C PHE A 128 -5.20 -19.75 -17.30
N ARG A 129 -5.03 -20.73 -16.40
CA ARG A 129 -5.04 -20.50 -14.95
C ARG A 129 -3.93 -19.56 -14.50
N GLU A 130 -2.71 -19.79 -14.95
CA GLU A 130 -1.55 -18.94 -14.62
C GLU A 130 -1.72 -17.51 -15.14
N THR A 131 -2.24 -17.36 -16.36
CA THR A 131 -2.52 -16.04 -16.95
C THR A 131 -3.62 -15.32 -16.20
N THR A 132 -4.72 -16.02 -15.89
CA THR A 132 -5.86 -15.47 -15.13
C THR A 132 -5.43 -15.01 -13.75
N GLU A 133 -4.70 -15.86 -13.01
CA GLU A 133 -4.20 -15.54 -11.68
C GLU A 133 -3.28 -14.31 -11.70
N ARG A 134 -2.40 -14.18 -12.72
CA ARG A 134 -1.56 -12.99 -12.87
C ARG A 134 -2.39 -11.72 -13.08
N VAL A 135 -3.40 -11.77 -13.95
CA VAL A 135 -4.28 -10.62 -14.24
C VAL A 135 -5.08 -10.24 -12.99
N PHE A 136 -5.67 -11.23 -12.30
CA PHE A 136 -6.44 -10.98 -11.08
C PHE A 136 -5.58 -10.47 -9.94
N ARG A 137 -4.34 -10.94 -9.80
CA ARG A 137 -3.40 -10.40 -8.82
C ARG A 137 -3.08 -8.94 -9.07
N TYR A 138 -2.89 -8.55 -10.34
CA TYR A 138 -2.72 -7.15 -10.71
C TYR A 138 -3.96 -6.33 -10.33
N ALA A 139 -5.15 -6.78 -10.73
CA ALA A 139 -6.41 -6.10 -10.41
C ALA A 139 -6.67 -5.98 -8.89
N ARG A 140 -6.31 -7.01 -8.12
CA ARG A 140 -6.50 -7.03 -6.67
C ARG A 140 -5.77 -5.90 -5.95
N GLN A 141 -4.62 -5.44 -6.46
CA GLN A 141 -3.85 -4.41 -5.75
C GLN A 141 -4.60 -3.08 -5.66
N ILE A 142 -5.27 -2.66 -6.74
CA ILE A 142 -6.12 -1.48 -6.67
C ILE A 142 -7.38 -1.75 -5.84
N SER A 143 -8.01 -2.92 -6.01
CA SER A 143 -9.22 -3.32 -5.26
C SER A 143 -9.00 -3.28 -3.75
N SER A 144 -7.86 -3.78 -3.24
CA SER A 144 -7.53 -3.75 -1.82
C SER A 144 -7.55 -2.32 -1.27
N ILE A 145 -6.96 -1.36 -1.98
CA ILE A 145 -6.84 0.04 -1.54
C ILE A 145 -8.18 0.80 -1.63
N VAL A 146 -8.96 0.57 -2.68
CA VAL A 146 -10.21 1.30 -2.93
C VAL A 146 -11.45 0.58 -2.38
N SER A 147 -11.28 -0.60 -1.79
CA SER A 147 -12.36 -1.33 -1.14
C SER A 147 -13.03 -0.47 -0.06
N ARG A 148 -14.35 -0.68 0.12
CA ARG A 148 -15.12 -0.03 1.17
C ARG A 148 -16.07 -1.01 1.88
N PRO A 149 -16.08 -1.08 3.23
CA PRO A 149 -15.16 -0.38 4.14
C PRO A 149 -13.69 -0.75 3.88
N SER A 150 -12.76 0.15 4.18
CA SER A 150 -11.32 -0.12 3.95
C SER A 150 -10.90 -1.33 4.77
N THR A 151 -10.23 -2.28 4.13
CA THR A 151 -9.58 -3.42 4.80
C THR A 151 -8.07 -3.25 4.91
N MET A 152 -7.55 -2.09 4.48
CA MET A 152 -6.11 -1.81 4.51
C MET A 152 -5.68 -1.45 5.94
N ASP A 153 -4.98 -2.37 6.57
CA ASP A 153 -4.20 -2.14 7.77
C ASP A 153 -2.68 -2.14 7.45
N ASP A 154 -1.87 -1.96 8.48
CA ASP A 154 -0.42 -1.85 8.33
C ASP A 154 0.24 -3.16 7.88
N PHE A 155 -0.34 -4.31 8.24
CA PHE A 155 0.13 -5.62 7.79
C PHE A 155 -0.23 -5.85 6.31
N ALA A 156 -1.42 -5.44 5.88
CA ALA A 156 -1.82 -5.49 4.48
C ALA A 156 -0.89 -4.66 3.59
N TYR A 157 -0.49 -3.46 4.03
CA TYR A 157 0.52 -2.66 3.33
C TYR A 157 1.90 -3.31 3.33
N TRP A 158 2.32 -3.94 4.43
CA TRP A 158 3.59 -4.67 4.48
C TRP A 158 3.61 -5.87 3.50
N LEU A 159 2.54 -6.65 3.44
CA LEU A 159 2.39 -7.72 2.45
C LEU A 159 2.47 -7.16 1.03
N LEU A 160 1.68 -6.11 0.76
CA LEU A 160 1.65 -5.46 -0.53
C LEU A 160 3.02 -4.94 -0.95
N TRP A 161 3.78 -4.34 -0.03
CA TRP A 161 5.15 -3.88 -0.27
C TRP A 161 6.04 -5.03 -0.74
N ASN A 162 6.04 -6.15 -0.02
CA ASN A 162 6.92 -7.29 -0.29
C ASN A 162 6.51 -8.11 -1.52
N GLU A 163 5.22 -8.09 -1.89
CA GLU A 163 4.70 -8.76 -3.08
C GLU A 163 4.78 -7.88 -4.34
N SER A 164 4.80 -6.56 -4.18
CA SER A 164 4.78 -5.64 -5.31
C SER A 164 6.12 -5.59 -6.05
N ALA A 165 6.04 -5.44 -7.37
CA ALA A 165 7.16 -5.05 -8.21
C ALA A 165 7.24 -3.52 -8.38
N ALA A 166 6.64 -2.75 -7.47
CA ALA A 166 6.74 -1.30 -7.49
C ALA A 166 8.21 -0.89 -7.30
N ASP A 167 8.61 0.27 -7.82
CA ASP A 167 9.95 0.81 -7.55
C ASP A 167 10.05 1.12 -6.05
N THR A 168 10.67 0.22 -5.31
CA THR A 168 10.84 0.30 -3.86
C THR A 168 12.08 1.09 -3.46
N GLN A 169 12.83 1.64 -4.42
CA GLN A 169 14.05 2.40 -4.14
C GLN A 169 13.85 3.90 -4.35
N HIS A 170 12.94 4.28 -5.25
CA HIS A 170 12.67 5.68 -5.58
C HIS A 170 11.17 5.99 -5.49
N ILE A 171 10.75 6.68 -4.43
CA ILE A 171 9.34 6.97 -4.17
C ILE A 171 9.01 8.47 -4.30
N PRO A 172 7.76 8.85 -4.63
CA PRO A 172 7.36 10.25 -4.60
C PRO A 172 7.55 10.88 -3.22
N ALA A 173 7.89 12.16 -3.18
CA ALA A 173 7.89 12.93 -1.95
C ALA A 173 6.46 13.37 -1.61
N PHE A 174 6.13 13.41 -0.32
CA PHE A 174 4.79 13.74 0.18
C PHE A 174 4.87 14.84 1.24
N ARG A 175 3.83 15.67 1.33
CA ARG A 175 3.64 16.61 2.44
C ARG A 175 2.27 16.46 3.09
N VAL A 176 2.20 16.61 4.41
CA VAL A 176 0.94 16.61 5.15
C VAL A 176 0.31 18.01 5.10
N ARG A 177 -0.96 18.09 4.71
CA ARG A 177 -1.78 19.30 4.64
C ARG A 177 -2.72 19.36 5.84
N THR A 178 -2.21 19.94 6.95
CA THR A 178 -2.99 20.11 8.18
C THR A 178 -4.13 21.12 8.04
N ASP A 179 -4.11 21.95 6.99
CA ASP A 179 -5.20 22.85 6.60
C ASP A 179 -6.41 22.11 6.00
N ILE A 180 -6.24 20.85 5.58
CA ILE A 180 -7.31 20.01 5.04
C ILE A 180 -7.57 18.90 6.05
N CYS A 181 -8.56 19.14 6.91
CA CYS A 181 -8.99 18.22 7.95
C CYS A 181 -10.39 17.70 7.62
N VAL A 182 -10.60 16.39 7.76
CA VAL A 182 -11.90 15.76 7.54
C VAL A 182 -12.14 14.67 8.57
N HIS A 183 -13.36 14.57 9.07
CA HIS A 183 -13.72 13.59 10.08
C HIS A 183 -14.08 12.26 9.43
N THR A 184 -13.84 11.15 10.14
CA THR A 184 -14.30 9.81 9.75
C THR A 184 -15.77 9.83 9.29
N HIS A 185 -16.10 8.99 8.30
CA HIS A 185 -17.42 8.89 7.65
C HIS A 185 -17.84 10.06 6.76
N GLN A 186 -17.02 11.10 6.63
CA GLN A 186 -17.29 12.20 5.71
C GLN A 186 -16.64 11.96 4.34
N THR A 187 -17.28 12.46 3.29
CA THR A 187 -16.66 12.56 1.97
C THR A 187 -15.52 13.58 2.05
N PRO A 188 -14.30 13.22 1.63
CA PRO A 188 -13.19 14.14 1.68
C PRO A 188 -13.39 15.33 0.73
N PRO A 189 -12.79 16.49 1.02
CA PRO A 189 -12.80 17.64 0.11
C PRO A 189 -11.85 17.48 -1.09
N ARG A 190 -10.97 16.47 -1.08
CA ARG A 190 -10.04 16.14 -2.16
C ARG A 190 -9.93 14.63 -2.33
N THR A 191 -9.68 14.19 -3.55
CA THR A 191 -9.30 12.80 -3.80
C THR A 191 -7.82 12.62 -3.54
N GLY A 192 -7.46 11.57 -2.79
CA GLY A 192 -6.08 11.22 -2.54
C GLY A 192 -5.87 10.50 -1.21
N ILE A 193 -4.69 10.70 -0.64
CA ILE A 193 -4.18 9.97 0.51
C ILE A 193 -4.49 10.76 1.78
N TYR A 194 -4.83 10.04 2.85
CA TYR A 194 -5.17 10.60 4.15
C TYR A 194 -4.43 9.87 5.27
N VAL A 195 -3.89 10.65 6.21
CA VAL A 195 -3.21 10.16 7.42
C VAL A 195 -4.00 10.55 8.66
N ALA A 196 -4.11 9.65 9.62
CA ALA A 196 -4.79 9.92 10.88
C ALA A 196 -4.05 11.03 11.65
N LYS A 197 -4.80 11.97 12.22
CA LYS A 197 -4.25 13.12 12.94
C LYS A 197 -3.57 12.74 14.26
N ASP A 198 -4.19 11.84 15.02
CA ASP A 198 -3.85 11.59 16.42
C ASP A 198 -3.18 10.24 16.67
N ASP A 199 -3.03 9.40 15.65
CA ASP A 199 -2.37 8.09 15.75
C ASP A 199 -1.28 7.90 14.67
N PRO A 200 0.01 7.94 15.04
CA PRO A 200 1.12 7.75 14.09
C PRO A 200 1.26 6.32 13.57
N MET A 201 0.61 5.34 14.20
CA MET A 201 0.62 3.94 13.81
C MET A 201 -0.59 3.57 12.94
N ALA A 202 -1.61 4.42 12.90
CA ALA A 202 -2.79 4.17 12.08
C ALA A 202 -2.43 4.15 10.59
N SER A 203 -3.03 3.21 9.86
CA SER A 203 -2.77 3.02 8.43
C SER A 203 -3.37 4.14 7.59
N LEU A 204 -2.67 4.52 6.52
CA LEU A 204 -3.15 5.50 5.56
C LEU A 204 -4.37 4.96 4.80
N GLN A 205 -5.28 5.87 4.44
CA GLN A 205 -6.40 5.56 3.58
C GLN A 205 -6.34 6.36 2.29
N PHE A 206 -6.72 5.73 1.18
CA PHE A 206 -7.09 6.45 -0.03
C PHE A 206 -8.57 6.78 0.01
N ALA A 207 -8.96 8.02 -0.23
CA ALA A 207 -10.35 8.47 -0.24
C ALA A 207 -10.62 9.40 -1.42
N TRP A 208 -11.87 9.50 -1.86
CA TRP A 208 -12.22 10.24 -3.07
C TRP A 208 -13.54 10.99 -2.97
N THR A 209 -13.70 12.01 -3.81
CA THR A 209 -14.83 12.94 -3.72
C THR A 209 -16.09 12.41 -4.42
N GLY A 210 -15.93 11.62 -5.48
CA GLY A 210 -17.01 11.11 -6.30
C GLY A 210 -17.69 9.86 -5.70
N GLY A 211 -19.01 9.86 -5.54
CA GLY A 211 -19.74 8.66 -5.14
C GLY A 211 -19.40 8.19 -3.71
N TYR A 212 -19.04 6.91 -3.53
CA TYR A 212 -18.88 6.26 -2.22
C TYR A 212 -17.42 6.29 -1.70
N GLY A 213 -16.79 7.47 -1.68
CA GLY A 213 -15.36 7.62 -1.38
C GLY A 213 -14.99 8.09 0.02
N ARG A 214 -15.96 8.12 0.95
CA ARG A 214 -15.73 8.59 2.34
C ARG A 214 -14.64 7.83 3.07
N LEU A 215 -14.03 8.51 4.04
CA LEU A 215 -13.07 7.91 4.97
C LEU A 215 -13.76 6.94 5.92
N CYS A 216 -13.10 5.82 6.18
CA CYS A 216 -13.52 4.83 7.18
C CYS A 216 -12.80 5.10 8.50
N PRO A 217 -13.24 4.51 9.63
CA PRO A 217 -12.47 4.56 10.86
C PRO A 217 -11.03 4.07 10.61
N ALA A 218 -10.08 4.67 11.31
CA ALA A 218 -8.66 4.35 11.18
C ALA A 218 -8.40 2.94 11.71
N MET A 219 -7.60 2.16 10.98
CA MET A 219 -7.05 0.90 11.47
C MET A 219 -5.81 1.21 12.31
N ALA A 220 -6.01 1.22 13.62
CA ALA A 220 -4.99 1.60 14.61
C ALA A 220 -4.59 0.40 15.45
N LEU A 221 -3.32 0.33 15.88
CA LEU A 221 -2.88 -0.75 16.76
C LEU A 221 -3.65 -0.68 18.09
N ASN A 222 -4.26 -1.77 18.51
CA ASN A 222 -4.91 -1.91 19.81
C ASN A 222 -3.88 -2.24 20.92
N ASP A 223 -4.35 -2.62 22.11
CA ASP A 223 -3.45 -2.95 23.23
C ASP A 223 -2.53 -4.13 22.94
N VAL A 224 -3.02 -5.14 22.21
CA VAL A 224 -2.22 -6.29 21.78
C VAL A 224 -1.16 -5.84 20.79
N GLY A 225 -1.55 -5.10 19.74
CA GLY A 225 -0.61 -4.58 18.74
C GLY A 225 0.48 -3.69 19.34
N ARG A 226 0.11 -2.80 20.27
CA ARG A 226 1.07 -1.98 21.01
C ARG A 226 2.00 -2.80 21.90
N ALA A 227 1.51 -3.87 22.52
CA ALA A 227 2.35 -4.79 23.30
C ALA A 227 3.36 -5.53 22.43
N VAL A 228 2.94 -5.99 21.24
CA VAL A 228 3.83 -6.64 20.26
C VAL A 228 4.92 -5.67 19.80
N VAL A 229 4.54 -4.46 19.39
CA VAL A 229 5.52 -3.43 18.99
C VAL A 229 6.50 -3.10 20.12
N LYS A 230 6.02 -3.00 21.35
CA LYS A 230 6.88 -2.74 22.52
C LYS A 230 7.90 -3.85 22.76
N GLN A 231 7.57 -5.10 22.44
CA GLN A 231 8.44 -6.25 22.68
C GLN A 231 9.39 -6.53 21.50
N ILE A 232 8.89 -6.42 20.28
CA ILE A 232 9.60 -6.85 19.05
C ILE A 232 10.22 -5.66 18.31
N GLY A 233 9.72 -4.44 18.57
CA GLY A 233 10.08 -3.25 17.82
C GLY A 233 9.29 -3.14 16.51
N ARG A 234 9.31 -1.95 15.91
CA ARG A 234 8.63 -1.66 14.64
C ARG A 234 9.20 -2.48 13.49
N GLU A 235 10.53 -2.61 13.43
CA GLU A 235 11.26 -3.33 12.39
C GLU A 235 10.84 -4.80 12.29
N GLY A 236 10.65 -5.46 13.44
CA GLY A 236 10.31 -6.88 13.50
C GLY A 236 8.81 -7.18 13.48
N LEU A 237 7.93 -6.18 13.50
CA LEU A 237 6.49 -6.35 13.76
C LEU A 237 5.82 -7.37 12.82
N TRP A 238 6.22 -7.40 11.55
CA TRP A 238 5.66 -8.33 10.55
C TRP A 238 6.69 -9.29 9.94
N GLY A 239 7.97 -8.94 10.00
CA GLY A 239 9.05 -9.70 9.38
C GLY A 239 9.71 -10.75 10.29
N ASP A 240 9.62 -10.58 11.62
CA ASP A 240 10.23 -11.52 12.57
C ASP A 240 9.24 -12.60 13.02
N THR A 241 8.93 -13.50 12.09
CA THR A 241 8.04 -14.65 12.30
C THR A 241 8.38 -15.45 13.56
N GLN A 242 9.67 -15.62 13.86
CA GLN A 242 10.11 -16.44 14.99
C GLN A 242 9.84 -15.76 16.34
N THR A 243 10.06 -14.44 16.43
CA THR A 243 9.79 -13.68 17.66
C THR A 243 8.30 -13.46 17.85
N ILE A 244 7.53 -13.22 16.78
CA ILE A 244 6.06 -13.15 16.82
C ILE A 244 5.47 -14.47 17.31
N TYR A 245 5.98 -15.60 16.80
CA TYR A 245 5.57 -16.92 17.28
C TYR A 245 5.83 -17.07 18.78
N ARG A 246 7.01 -16.69 19.29
CA ARG A 246 7.32 -16.77 20.73
C ARG A 246 6.42 -15.84 21.56
N PHE A 247 6.07 -14.68 21.04
CA PHE A 247 5.12 -13.77 21.68
C PHE A 247 3.76 -14.45 21.84
N LEU A 248 3.21 -15.02 20.77
CA LEU A 248 1.92 -15.71 20.80
C LEU A 248 1.97 -16.93 21.73
N ASP A 249 3.05 -17.72 21.67
CA ASP A 249 3.26 -18.89 22.53
C ASP A 249 3.29 -18.54 24.02
N ALA A 250 3.97 -17.43 24.40
CA ALA A 250 3.99 -16.93 25.77
C ALA A 250 2.63 -16.38 26.24
N ASN A 251 1.80 -15.92 25.31
CA ASN A 251 0.51 -15.28 25.58
C ASN A 251 -0.72 -16.15 25.26
N ARG A 252 -0.55 -17.47 25.17
CA ARG A 252 -1.65 -18.45 24.92
C ARG A 252 -2.87 -18.28 25.82
N HIS A 253 -2.67 -17.80 27.05
CA HIS A 253 -3.74 -17.54 28.00
C HIS A 253 -4.73 -16.45 27.57
N LEU A 254 -4.36 -15.63 26.57
CA LEU A 254 -5.23 -14.61 25.99
C LEU A 254 -6.19 -15.17 24.92
N ASP A 255 -6.06 -16.45 24.55
CA ASP A 255 -6.89 -17.13 23.54
C ASP A 255 -7.05 -16.35 22.22
N LEU A 256 -5.99 -15.63 21.81
CA LEU A 256 -5.96 -14.88 20.57
C LEU A 256 -6.25 -15.82 19.39
N CYS A 257 -7.42 -15.67 18.75
CA CYS A 257 -7.85 -16.44 17.59
C CYS A 257 -7.73 -17.98 17.74
N GLY A 258 -7.86 -18.53 18.95
CA GLY A 258 -7.72 -19.98 19.16
C GLY A 258 -6.31 -20.52 18.94
N TRP A 259 -5.27 -19.70 19.21
CA TRP A 259 -3.85 -20.09 19.21
C TRP A 259 -3.58 -21.25 20.18
N SER A 260 -3.85 -22.46 19.70
CA SER A 260 -3.76 -23.74 20.41
C SER A 260 -2.87 -24.72 19.63
N ASP A 261 -2.39 -25.77 20.32
CA ASP A 261 -1.16 -26.57 20.09
C ASP A 261 -0.93 -27.30 18.73
N VAL A 262 -1.45 -26.85 17.59
CA VAL A 262 -1.32 -27.61 16.33
C VAL A 262 -0.22 -27.08 15.39
N GLN A 263 1.00 -27.59 15.58
CA GLN A 263 2.05 -27.84 14.57
C GLN A 263 2.88 -26.69 13.93
N ALA A 264 4.03 -27.09 13.37
CA ALA A 264 5.09 -26.27 12.75
C ALA A 264 4.64 -25.33 11.61
N ASP A 265 3.47 -25.54 11.02
CA ASP A 265 2.91 -24.65 10.01
C ASP A 265 2.31 -23.37 10.62
N VAL A 266 1.92 -23.41 11.90
CA VAL A 266 1.42 -22.23 12.65
C VAL A 266 2.49 -21.16 12.79
N ALA A 267 3.77 -21.54 12.89
CA ALA A 267 4.86 -20.58 12.97
C ALA A 267 4.90 -19.65 11.73
N LYS A 268 4.70 -20.18 10.52
CA LYS A 268 4.75 -19.38 9.29
C LYS A 268 3.60 -18.37 9.18
N VAL A 269 2.43 -18.70 9.73
CA VAL A 269 1.26 -17.83 9.70
C VAL A 269 1.20 -16.88 10.90
N ALA A 270 2.15 -16.97 11.84
CA ALA A 270 2.18 -16.14 13.04
C ALA A 270 1.99 -14.63 12.77
N PRO A 271 2.65 -14.01 11.76
CA PRO A 271 2.42 -12.59 11.42
C PRO A 271 0.98 -12.31 11.00
N SER A 272 0.36 -13.19 10.22
CA SER A 272 -1.03 -13.03 9.77
C SER A 272 -2.03 -13.22 10.92
N VAL A 273 -1.76 -14.16 11.82
CA VAL A 273 -2.63 -14.40 12.99
C VAL A 273 -2.59 -13.21 13.93
N ILE A 274 -1.38 -12.73 14.28
CA ILE A 274 -1.25 -11.58 15.18
C ILE A 274 -1.85 -10.32 14.54
N ALA A 275 -1.69 -10.12 13.23
CA ALA A 275 -2.28 -8.99 12.52
C ALA A 275 -3.81 -8.97 12.64
N GLY A 276 -4.48 -10.13 12.54
CA GLY A 276 -5.93 -10.24 12.72
C GLY A 276 -6.45 -9.77 14.09
N GLU A 277 -5.57 -9.73 15.10
CA GLU A 277 -5.90 -9.37 16.49
C GLU A 277 -5.31 -8.03 16.93
N CYS A 278 -4.48 -7.39 16.11
CA CYS A 278 -3.69 -6.22 16.51
C CYS A 278 -4.36 -4.87 16.25
N PHE A 279 -5.50 -4.83 15.57
CA PHE A 279 -6.10 -3.57 15.11
C PHE A 279 -7.50 -3.36 15.65
N ASP A 280 -7.80 -2.12 16.02
CA ASP A 280 -9.14 -1.63 16.28
C ASP A 280 -9.50 -0.53 15.27
N LEU A 281 -10.79 -0.41 14.99
CA LEU A 281 -11.36 0.70 14.23
C LEU A 281 -11.55 1.91 15.15
N GLN A 282 -10.91 3.03 14.82
CA GLN A 282 -11.00 4.26 15.60
C GLN A 282 -11.54 5.43 14.77
N GLU A 283 -12.56 6.13 15.28
CA GLU A 283 -12.96 7.41 14.72
C GLU A 283 -11.86 8.45 14.97
N CYS A 284 -11.50 9.22 13.95
CA CYS A 284 -10.50 10.26 14.08
C CYS A 284 -10.73 11.37 13.05
N ASP A 285 -9.94 12.43 13.20
CA ASP A 285 -9.73 13.38 12.12
C ASP A 285 -8.59 12.90 11.22
N TRP A 286 -8.67 13.25 9.95
CA TRP A 286 -7.70 12.91 8.92
C TRP A 286 -7.12 14.16 8.28
N TYR A 287 -5.81 14.14 8.03
CA TYR A 287 -5.15 15.15 7.21
C TYR A 287 -4.87 14.63 5.81
N PHE A 288 -5.01 15.51 4.83
CA PHE A 288 -4.67 15.20 3.45
C PHE A 288 -3.15 15.08 3.27
N VAL A 289 -2.71 14.08 2.52
CA VAL A 289 -1.33 13.86 2.15
C VAL A 289 -1.19 14.20 0.66
N GLU A 290 -0.49 15.28 0.38
CA GLU A 290 -0.30 15.80 -0.96
C GLU A 290 1.03 15.27 -1.54
N PRO A 291 1.00 14.53 -2.67
CA PRO A 291 2.23 14.22 -3.39
C PRO A 291 2.82 15.51 -3.96
N ILE A 292 4.14 15.66 -3.84
CA ILE A 292 4.85 16.83 -4.36
C ILE A 292 5.23 16.53 -5.82
N PRO A 293 4.71 17.30 -6.81
CA PRO A 293 5.01 17.07 -8.21
C PRO A 293 6.52 17.08 -8.49
N ASP A 294 6.98 16.12 -9.28
CA ASP A 294 8.38 15.97 -9.74
C ASP A 294 9.43 15.89 -8.63
N ALA A 295 9.02 15.64 -7.39
CA ALA A 295 9.90 15.45 -6.25
C ALA A 295 9.84 13.99 -5.80
N PHE A 296 11.03 13.41 -5.64
CA PHE A 296 11.20 12.03 -5.26
C PHE A 296 12.25 11.92 -4.16
N GLU A 297 12.19 10.82 -3.42
CA GLU A 297 13.16 10.48 -2.39
C GLU A 297 13.64 9.05 -2.57
N ASP A 298 14.94 8.85 -2.34
CA ASP A 298 15.55 7.53 -2.31
C ASP A 298 15.34 6.90 -0.93
N ILE A 299 14.95 5.63 -0.94
CA ILE A 299 14.70 4.87 0.28
C ILE A 299 15.51 3.56 0.30
N ASP A 300 15.60 2.98 1.48
CA ASP A 300 16.38 1.77 1.78
C ASP A 300 15.80 0.46 1.20
N GLY A 301 14.65 0.53 0.51
CA GLY A 301 13.92 -0.64 0.02
C GLY A 301 13.13 -1.40 1.09
N SER A 302 13.34 -1.10 2.38
CA SER A 302 12.62 -1.75 3.47
C SER A 302 11.25 -1.10 3.70
N TYR A 303 10.28 -1.91 4.08
CA TYR A 303 8.93 -1.41 4.39
C TYR A 303 8.92 -0.50 5.61
N THR A 304 9.60 -0.93 6.68
CA THR A 304 9.66 -0.19 7.95
C THR A 304 10.39 1.13 7.78
N GLY A 305 11.30 1.18 6.79
CA GLY A 305 12.27 2.24 6.63
C GLY A 305 13.33 2.17 7.73
N THR A 306 14.45 2.84 7.50
CA THR A 306 15.33 3.16 8.60
C THR A 306 14.63 4.22 9.44
N ASP A 307 14.33 3.88 10.70
CA ASP A 307 14.34 4.87 11.78
C ASP A 307 15.80 5.34 11.93
N GLN A 308 16.36 6.00 10.91
CA GLN A 308 17.23 7.09 11.23
C GLN A 308 16.26 8.17 11.71
N PRO A 309 16.05 8.34 13.04
CA PRO A 309 15.53 9.61 13.49
C PRO A 309 16.39 10.65 12.80
N ASP A 310 15.80 11.76 12.43
CA ASP A 310 16.60 12.82 11.91
C ASP A 310 17.65 13.19 12.98
N LEU A 311 18.86 12.63 12.86
CA LEU A 311 19.94 12.80 13.84
C LEU A 311 20.47 14.23 13.77
N ARG A 312 19.91 15.04 12.85
CA ARG A 312 20.00 16.49 12.79
C ARG A 312 19.44 17.07 14.09
N PRO A 313 20.29 17.61 14.97
CA PRO A 313 19.82 18.35 16.12
C PRO A 313 19.11 19.61 15.63
N ASP A 314 17.94 19.92 16.19
CA ASP A 314 17.18 21.15 15.86
C ASP A 314 18.02 22.42 15.98
N ARG A 315 18.99 22.41 16.90
CA ARG A 315 19.97 23.47 17.10
C ARG A 315 21.29 22.91 17.61
N VAL A 316 22.39 23.52 17.19
CA VAL A 316 23.74 23.18 17.65
C VAL A 316 24.41 24.44 18.17
N ALA A 317 25.02 24.37 19.35
CA ALA A 317 25.75 25.49 19.92
C ALA A 317 26.97 25.85 19.05
N ALA A 318 27.27 27.15 18.93
CA ALA A 318 28.48 27.60 18.28
C ALA A 318 29.73 27.00 18.92
N GLY A 319 30.79 26.78 18.12
CA GLY A 319 32.01 26.08 18.53
C GLY A 319 31.92 24.55 18.50
N LYS A 320 30.74 23.96 18.26
CA LYS A 320 30.58 22.52 17.99
C LYS A 320 30.70 22.22 16.50
N ARG A 321 31.01 20.96 16.17
CA ARG A 321 31.09 20.48 14.79
C ARG A 321 29.70 20.26 14.21
N ALA A 322 29.52 20.59 12.94
CA ALA A 322 28.30 20.38 12.18
C ALA A 322 28.04 18.87 12.04
N PRO A 323 26.88 18.37 12.51
CA PRO A 323 26.58 16.94 12.51
C PRO A 323 26.24 16.42 11.11
N VAL A 324 25.73 17.30 10.24
CA VAL A 324 25.38 17.02 8.84
C VAL A 324 25.77 18.19 7.95
N ALA A 325 25.98 17.93 6.66
CA ALA A 325 26.22 18.97 5.67
C ALA A 325 24.90 19.65 5.24
N GLY A 326 24.88 20.97 5.11
CA GLY A 326 23.70 21.71 4.67
C GLY A 326 23.74 23.20 5.00
N TRP A 327 22.65 23.90 4.72
CA TRP A 327 22.43 25.30 5.08
C TRP A 327 21.92 25.40 6.52
N TRP A 328 22.64 26.20 7.31
CA TRP A 328 22.28 26.53 8.68
C TRP A 328 22.14 28.04 8.78
N TYR A 329 21.23 28.52 9.62
CA TYR A 329 21.11 29.94 9.92
C TYR A 329 21.30 30.17 11.42
N THR A 330 21.67 31.40 11.76
CA THR A 330 21.72 31.84 13.15
C THR A 330 21.02 33.18 13.28
N PRO A 331 20.07 33.32 14.22
CA PRO A 331 19.42 34.62 14.48
C PRO A 331 20.42 35.74 14.80
N ALA A 332 21.60 35.39 15.32
CA ALA A 332 22.64 36.35 15.69
C ALA A 332 23.28 37.09 14.50
N GLN A 333 23.16 36.57 13.27
CA GLN A 333 23.80 37.18 12.08
C GLN A 333 22.89 37.27 10.85
N GLY A 334 21.58 37.01 10.99
CA GLY A 334 20.57 37.35 9.97
C GLY A 334 20.71 36.67 8.60
N GLY A 335 21.51 35.60 8.47
CA GLY A 335 21.75 34.91 7.20
C GLY A 335 21.98 33.41 7.36
N ARG A 336 21.77 32.68 6.26
CA ARG A 336 22.09 31.25 6.15
C ARG A 336 23.49 31.05 5.58
N ARG A 337 24.17 30.00 6.02
CA ARG A 337 25.50 29.60 5.56
C ARG A 337 25.55 28.09 5.38
N PHE A 338 26.20 27.64 4.31
CA PHE A 338 26.44 26.22 4.09
C PHE A 338 27.63 25.72 4.92
N PHE A 339 27.46 24.58 5.57
CA PHE A 339 28.50 23.86 6.31
C PHE A 339 28.61 22.43 5.79
N LYS A 340 29.83 21.90 5.71
CA LYS A 340 30.07 20.47 5.52
C LYS A 340 30.00 19.76 6.86
N GLN A 341 29.70 18.46 6.83
CA GLN A 341 29.77 17.64 8.02
C GLN A 341 31.18 17.70 8.64
N GLY A 342 31.26 17.96 9.94
CA GLY A 342 32.50 18.13 10.67
C GLY A 342 33.01 19.58 10.77
N ASP A 343 32.48 20.52 9.98
CA ASP A 343 32.86 21.93 10.06
C ASP A 343 32.50 22.53 11.43
N VAL A 344 33.34 23.41 11.98
CA VAL A 344 33.04 24.05 13.27
C VAL A 344 32.13 25.25 13.06
N PHE A 345 30.99 25.27 13.75
CA PHE A 345 30.10 26.42 13.75
C PHE A 345 30.80 27.64 14.37
N PRO A 346 30.84 28.80 13.68
CA PRO A 346 31.53 29.96 14.20
C PRO A 346 30.77 30.54 15.39
N VAL A 347 31.55 31.00 16.38
CA VAL A 347 31.05 31.79 17.51
C VAL A 347 30.87 33.22 17.03
N ILE A 348 29.63 33.70 17.08
CA ILE A 348 29.28 35.08 16.79
C ILE A 348 29.04 35.77 18.12
N ASN A 349 29.69 36.90 18.36
CA ASN A 349 29.39 37.70 19.55
C ASN A 349 28.01 38.32 19.36
N SER A 350 27.04 37.86 20.13
CA SER A 350 25.72 38.47 20.22
C SER A 350 25.55 39.05 21.62
N ASP A 351 24.92 40.22 21.71
CA ASP A 351 24.59 40.86 22.99
C ASP A 351 23.51 40.09 23.80
N TRP A 352 22.98 39.00 23.22
CA TRP A 352 21.79 38.29 23.69
C TRP A 352 22.05 36.86 24.19
N GLY A 353 23.32 36.48 24.44
CA GLY A 353 23.71 35.20 25.02
C GLY A 353 24.34 34.22 24.01
N ASP A 354 24.30 32.92 24.35
CA ASP A 354 24.93 31.84 23.59
C ASP A 354 24.41 31.76 22.15
N THR A 355 25.32 31.68 21.18
CA THR A 355 24.97 31.56 19.76
C THR A 355 24.65 30.11 19.41
N PHE A 356 23.49 29.90 18.79
CA PHE A 356 23.08 28.62 18.21
C PHE A 356 22.94 28.72 16.70
N TRP A 357 23.29 27.62 16.02
CA TRP A 357 23.04 27.39 14.61
C TRP A 357 21.88 26.42 14.46
N ILE A 358 20.91 26.80 13.64
CA ILE A 358 19.62 26.12 13.43
C ILE A 358 19.57 25.66 11.97
N TRP A 359 19.05 24.45 11.73
CA TRP A 359 18.89 23.94 10.37
C TRP A 359 17.98 24.88 9.57
N ALA A 360 18.42 25.33 8.39
CA ALA A 360 17.59 26.20 7.58
C ALA A 360 16.46 25.41 6.91
N PRO A 361 15.20 25.89 6.92
CA PRO A 361 14.12 25.22 6.19
C PRO A 361 14.33 25.23 4.68
N ASP A 362 15.04 26.23 4.15
CA ASP A 362 15.42 26.31 2.75
C ASP A 362 16.90 25.93 2.55
N GLN A 363 17.11 24.82 1.84
CA GLN A 363 18.42 24.21 1.54
C GLN A 363 18.95 24.55 0.14
N THR A 364 18.28 25.43 -0.60
CA THR A 364 18.74 25.84 -1.93
C THR A 364 19.94 26.79 -1.82
N PRO A 365 20.93 26.71 -2.73
CA PRO A 365 21.96 27.74 -2.84
C PRO A 365 21.33 29.12 -3.10
N PRO A 366 21.82 30.20 -2.46
CA PRO A 366 21.36 31.54 -2.79
C PRO A 366 21.62 31.81 -4.27
N ALA A 367 20.62 32.41 -4.94
CA ALA A 367 20.71 32.77 -6.35
C ALA A 367 21.94 33.68 -6.55
N LEU A 368 22.81 33.31 -7.49
CA LEU A 368 23.91 34.15 -7.94
C LEU A 368 23.30 35.36 -8.64
N GLY A 369 23.37 36.52 -8.00
CA GLY A 369 23.04 37.82 -8.58
C GLY A 369 24.20 38.41 -9.37
#